data_AF-A0A0G1XW70-F1
#
_entry.id   AF-A0A0G1XW70-F1
#
_cell.length_a   1.000
_cell.length_b   1.000
_cell.length_c   1.000
_cell.angle_alpha   90.00
_cell.angle_beta   90.00
_cell.angle_gamma   90.00
#
_symmetry.space_group_name_H-M   'P 1'
#
loop_
_entity.id
_entity.type
_entity.pdbx_description
1 polymer ?
#
loop_
_entity_poly.entity_id
_entity_poly.type
_entity_poly.pdbx_seq_one_letter_code
_entity_poly.pdbx_strand_id
1 'polypeptide(L)'
;MSLKSIITTALVLATALIIVLGWQPSTAASRKIMYRLAPTDSLYSSWTFEPNKVSGTSLTDDGTGNNGGTLVGSPTFVSGVVGRAMRLNGTTDFANITNFSEAQPDPFTLMAWFRTSVKSSTQYIVYNQFTAGLEQRAFSTIYINTSGYGNFMMQQESNPWASNVAANSVDLSDGEWH
;
A
#
# COMPACT_ATOMS: atom_id res chain seq x y z
N MET A 1 -3.04 17.95 -69.01
CA MET A 1 -2.32 17.36 -67.86
C MET A 1 -2.36 15.85 -68.04
N SER A 2 -1.21 15.16 -68.03
CA SER A 2 -1.18 13.70 -68.25
C SER A 2 -1.62 12.98 -66.97
N LEU A 3 -2.22 11.79 -67.09
CA LEU A 3 -2.63 10.98 -65.93
C LEU A 3 -1.46 10.77 -64.95
N LYS A 4 -0.24 10.60 -65.47
CA LYS A 4 0.98 10.54 -64.66
C LYS A 4 1.19 11.81 -63.84
N SER A 5 1.07 13.00 -64.44
CA SER A 5 1.22 14.27 -63.71
C SER A 5 0.13 14.49 -62.64
N ILE A 6 -1.10 14.04 -62.86
CA ILE A 6 -2.17 14.12 -61.85
C ILE A 6 -1.85 13.25 -60.64
N ILE A 7 -1.39 12.02 -60.88
CA ILE A 7 -1.00 11.08 -59.81
C ILE A 7 0.19 11.61 -59.02
N THR A 8 1.21 12.15 -59.69
CA THR A 8 2.38 12.71 -59.00
C THR A 8 2.01 13.91 -58.14
N THR A 9 1.17 14.82 -58.63
CA THR A 9 0.72 15.99 -57.85
C THR A 9 -0.17 15.58 -56.66
N ALA A 10 -1.05 14.61 -56.84
CA ALA A 10 -1.90 14.10 -55.75
C ALA A 10 -1.07 13.45 -54.63
N LEU A 11 -0.01 12.71 -54.96
CA LEU A 11 0.86 12.06 -53.97
C LEU A 11 1.65 13.07 -53.13
N VAL A 12 2.15 14.14 -53.77
CA VAL A 12 2.89 15.22 -53.10
C VAL A 12 1.98 16.03 -52.17
N LEU A 13 0.73 16.28 -52.58
CA LEU A 13 -0.25 16.95 -51.73
C LEU A 13 -0.67 16.09 -50.54
N ALA A 14 -0.81 14.77 -50.72
CA ALA A 14 -1.14 13.85 -49.64
C ALA A 14 -0.02 13.76 -48.58
N THR A 15 1.25 13.73 -49.00
CA THR A 15 2.38 13.72 -48.05
C THR A 15 2.56 15.06 -47.34
N ALA A 16 2.37 16.19 -48.03
CA ALA A 16 2.37 17.51 -47.40
C ALA A 16 1.23 17.65 -46.37
N LEU A 17 0.05 17.07 -46.63
CA LEU A 17 -1.09 17.12 -45.72
C LEU A 17 -0.85 16.30 -44.43
N ILE A 18 -0.15 15.16 -44.50
CA ILE A 18 0.20 14.34 -43.33
C ILE A 18 1.17 15.06 -42.38
N ILE A 19 2.07 15.88 -42.94
CA ILE A 19 3.02 16.69 -42.16
C ILE A 19 2.31 17.89 -41.53
N VAL A 20 1.46 18.59 -42.28
CA VAL A 20 0.74 19.79 -41.79
C VAL A 20 -0.35 19.44 -40.78
N LEU A 21 -0.99 18.27 -40.90
CA LEU A 21 -1.99 17.78 -39.93
C LEU A 21 -1.36 17.02 -38.75
N GLY A 22 -0.03 16.92 -38.70
CA GLY A 22 0.69 16.42 -37.53
C GLY A 22 0.31 15.00 -37.15
N TRP A 23 0.46 14.03 -38.07
CA TRP A 23 0.33 12.62 -37.72
C TRP A 23 1.38 12.27 -36.65
N GLN A 24 0.94 12.26 -35.39
CA GLN A 24 1.70 11.68 -34.30
C GLN A 24 1.54 10.17 -34.50
N PRO A 25 2.58 9.40 -34.87
CA PRO A 25 2.54 7.98 -34.52
C PRO A 25 2.19 7.95 -33.03
N SER A 26 1.33 7.03 -32.61
CA SER A 26 1.20 6.72 -31.18
C SER A 26 2.49 6.03 -30.73
N THR A 27 3.64 6.71 -30.87
CA THR A 27 4.84 6.43 -30.10
C THR A 27 4.37 6.45 -28.68
N ALA A 28 4.40 5.27 -28.08
CA ALA A 28 4.07 4.95 -26.71
C ALA A 28 3.52 6.18 -26.02
N ALA A 29 2.19 6.24 -25.84
CA ALA A 29 1.68 6.98 -24.71
C ALA A 29 2.64 6.63 -23.58
N SER A 30 3.48 7.59 -23.18
CA SER A 30 4.21 7.49 -21.95
C SER A 30 3.09 7.51 -20.94
N ARG A 31 2.48 6.33 -20.73
CA ARG A 31 1.98 5.91 -19.45
C ARG A 31 3.23 5.94 -18.61
N LYS A 32 3.60 7.15 -18.18
CA LYS A 32 3.79 7.41 -16.78
C LYS A 32 2.60 6.68 -16.17
N ILE A 33 2.84 5.44 -15.75
CA ILE A 33 2.02 4.84 -14.72
C ILE A 33 2.25 5.84 -13.60
N MET A 34 1.39 6.86 -13.57
CA MET A 34 1.09 7.55 -12.37
C MET A 34 0.65 6.36 -11.51
N TYR A 35 1.55 5.91 -10.65
CA TYR A 35 1.15 5.41 -9.35
C TYR A 35 0.38 6.59 -8.76
N ARG A 36 -0.85 6.80 -9.25
CA ARG A 36 -1.74 7.82 -8.76
C ARG A 36 -2.09 7.22 -7.42
N LEU A 37 -1.31 7.70 -6.46
CA LEU A 37 -1.42 7.55 -5.04
C LEU A 37 -2.87 7.22 -4.70
N ALA A 38 -3.05 6.21 -3.85
CA ALA A 38 -4.30 6.05 -3.12
C ALA A 38 -4.84 7.45 -2.75
N PRO A 39 -6.13 7.74 -2.98
CA PRO A 39 -6.68 9.10 -2.98
C PRO A 39 -6.04 9.97 -1.89
N THR A 40 -5.19 10.91 -2.31
CA THR A 40 -4.34 11.70 -1.41
C THR A 40 -5.14 12.67 -0.55
N ASP A 41 -6.40 12.90 -0.89
CA ASP A 41 -7.29 13.75 -0.11
C ASP A 41 -7.85 13.02 1.12
N SER A 42 -7.63 11.69 1.24
CA SER A 42 -8.05 10.88 2.39
C SER A 42 -6.96 9.98 2.99
N LEU A 43 -5.77 9.89 2.37
CA LEU A 43 -4.66 9.09 2.90
C LEU A 43 -3.95 9.85 4.02
N TYR A 44 -4.33 9.55 5.26
CA TYR A 44 -3.76 10.23 6.42
C TYR A 44 -2.33 9.78 6.75
N SER A 45 -2.07 8.47 6.79
CA SER A 45 -0.73 7.92 7.05
C SER A 45 -0.38 6.75 6.15
N SER A 46 0.89 6.64 5.79
CA SER A 46 1.43 5.60 4.92
C SER A 46 2.93 5.38 5.17
N TRP A 47 3.36 4.12 5.29
CA TRP A 47 4.76 3.75 5.52
C TRP A 47 5.25 2.83 4.40
N THR A 48 6.02 3.40 3.45
CA THR A 48 6.42 2.72 2.20
C THR A 48 7.78 2.02 2.26
N PHE A 49 8.51 2.16 3.38
CA PHE A 49 9.83 1.55 3.61
C PHE A 49 10.90 1.83 2.54
N GLU A 50 10.69 2.86 1.72
CA GLU A 50 11.66 3.27 0.70
C GLU A 50 12.98 3.74 1.34
N PRO A 51 14.13 3.63 0.65
CA PRO A 51 15.42 3.99 1.21
C PRO A 51 15.51 5.42 1.76
N ASN A 52 14.75 6.37 1.21
CA ASN A 52 14.69 7.76 1.67
C ASN A 52 13.68 7.99 2.81
N LYS A 53 12.91 6.97 3.19
CA LYS A 53 11.91 7.01 4.28
C LYS A 53 12.40 6.32 5.54
N VAL A 54 13.52 5.61 5.45
CA VAL A 54 14.17 4.93 6.56
C VAL A 54 15.57 5.51 6.77
N SER A 55 15.85 6.00 7.98
CA SER A 55 17.18 6.50 8.35
C SER A 55 17.57 5.98 9.74
N GLY A 56 18.55 5.08 9.79
CA GLY A 56 18.83 4.32 11.01
C GLY A 56 17.61 3.50 11.43
N THR A 57 17.10 3.74 12.64
CA THR A 57 15.83 3.17 13.11
C THR A 57 14.63 4.06 12.86
N SER A 58 14.81 5.28 12.35
CA SER A 58 13.70 6.20 12.10
C SER A 58 12.94 5.79 10.84
N LEU A 59 11.61 5.77 10.94
CA LEU A 59 10.67 5.53 9.84
C LEU A 59 9.79 6.78 9.66
N THR A 60 9.73 7.28 8.44
CA THR A 60 8.93 8.48 8.10
C THR A 60 7.54 8.08 7.61
N ASP A 61 6.53 8.88 7.94
CA ASP A 61 5.20 8.83 7.35
C ASP A 61 5.17 9.61 6.03
N ASP A 62 4.64 8.98 4.99
CA ASP A 62 4.49 9.56 3.65
C ASP A 62 3.14 10.26 3.45
N GLY A 63 2.22 10.09 4.40
CA GLY A 63 0.94 10.77 4.43
C GLY A 63 1.00 12.18 5.01
N THR A 64 -0.18 12.75 5.24
CA THR A 64 -0.33 14.09 5.83
C THR A 64 -0.29 14.11 7.36
N GLY A 65 -0.41 12.95 8.00
CA GLY A 65 -0.54 12.79 9.45
C GLY A 65 0.76 12.96 10.22
N ASN A 66 1.92 12.90 9.54
CA ASN A 66 3.24 13.02 10.16
C ASN A 66 3.48 11.98 11.28
N ASN A 67 2.89 10.80 11.15
CA ASN A 67 2.93 9.72 12.14
C ASN A 67 4.15 8.81 11.92
N GLY A 68 5.35 9.38 12.08
CA GLY A 68 6.60 8.63 12.01
C GLY A 68 6.69 7.53 13.08
N GLY A 69 7.61 6.60 12.87
CA GLY A 69 7.84 5.47 13.75
C GLY A 69 9.30 5.13 13.96
N THR A 70 9.53 4.08 14.74
CA THR A 70 10.86 3.53 15.00
C THR A 70 10.90 2.03 14.74
N LEU A 71 11.95 1.56 14.09
CA LEU A 71 12.19 0.15 13.81
C LEU A 71 12.81 -0.52 15.04
N VAL A 72 12.29 -1.69 15.41
CA VAL A 72 12.72 -2.50 16.53
C VAL A 72 13.19 -3.87 16.02
N GLY A 73 14.24 -4.46 16.63
CA GLY A 73 14.71 -5.82 16.33
C GLY A 73 15.75 -5.94 15.19
N SER A 74 15.97 -4.86 14.43
CA SER A 74 16.83 -4.81 13.24
C SER A 74 16.24 -5.51 12.01
N PRO A 75 15.02 -5.12 11.58
CA PRO A 75 14.41 -5.69 10.39
C PRO A 75 15.26 -5.38 9.15
N THR A 76 15.15 -6.27 8.15
CA THR A 76 15.78 -6.06 6.84
C THR A 76 14.75 -5.62 5.83
N PHE A 77 15.18 -5.13 4.67
CA PHE A 77 14.27 -4.62 3.63
C PHE A 77 14.49 -5.35 2.32
N VAL A 78 13.41 -5.90 1.76
CA VAL A 78 13.39 -6.66 0.50
C VAL A 78 12.52 -5.96 -0.54
N SER A 79 12.49 -6.46 -1.78
CA SER A 79 11.52 -5.98 -2.77
C SER A 79 10.09 -6.36 -2.34
N GLY A 80 9.20 -5.39 -2.34
CA GLY A 80 7.78 -5.55 -2.03
C GLY A 80 6.89 -5.49 -3.27
N VAL A 81 5.57 -5.41 -3.06
CA VAL A 81 4.58 -5.17 -4.13
C VAL A 81 4.77 -3.79 -4.76
N VAL A 82 4.98 -2.78 -3.91
CA VAL A 82 5.31 -1.43 -4.33
C VAL A 82 6.65 -1.08 -3.68
N GLY A 83 7.70 -1.04 -4.50
CA GLY A 83 9.03 -0.67 -4.04
C GLY A 83 9.61 -1.63 -3.00
N ARG A 84 9.87 -1.18 -1.76
CA ARG A 84 10.43 -2.02 -0.68
C ARG A 84 9.38 -2.48 0.33
N ALA A 85 9.67 -3.61 0.96
CA ALA A 85 8.93 -4.13 2.10
C ALA A 85 9.88 -4.44 3.27
N MET A 86 9.39 -4.23 4.48
CA MET A 86 10.08 -4.61 5.70
C MET A 86 9.93 -6.13 5.94
N ARG A 87 11.04 -6.84 6.01
CA ARG A 87 11.09 -8.27 6.35
C ARG A 87 11.31 -8.42 7.85
N LEU A 88 10.34 -9.06 8.51
CA LEU A 88 10.30 -9.32 9.93
C LEU A 88 10.72 -10.77 10.23
N ASN A 89 11.40 -10.99 11.35
CA ASN A 89 11.79 -12.33 11.83
C ASN A 89 10.66 -13.11 12.53
N GLY A 90 9.51 -12.48 12.79
CA GLY A 90 8.34 -13.09 13.45
C GLY A 90 8.44 -13.20 14.97
N THR A 91 9.47 -12.64 15.60
CA THR A 91 9.67 -12.68 17.06
C THR A 91 9.92 -11.31 17.67
N THR A 92 10.93 -10.57 17.20
CA THR A 92 11.38 -9.30 17.81
C THR A 92 11.21 -8.10 16.89
N ASP A 93 11.03 -8.34 15.59
CA ASP A 93 11.05 -7.27 14.61
C ASP A 93 9.66 -6.66 14.43
N PHE A 94 9.58 -5.33 14.49
CA PHE A 94 8.37 -4.58 14.15
C PHE A 94 8.71 -3.09 13.91
N ALA A 95 7.78 -2.37 13.29
CA ALA A 95 7.76 -0.92 13.27
C ALA A 95 6.83 -0.44 14.38
N ASN A 96 7.37 0.36 15.30
CA ASN A 96 6.61 0.99 16.38
C ASN A 96 6.19 2.39 15.94
N ILE A 97 4.89 2.58 15.72
CA ILE A 97 4.32 3.91 15.43
C ILE A 97 3.79 4.48 16.73
N THR A 98 4.18 5.72 17.05
CA THR A 98 3.66 6.41 18.25
C THR A 98 2.16 6.57 18.12
N ASN A 99 1.44 6.36 19.21
CA ASN A 99 -0.01 6.44 19.21
C ASN A 99 -0.52 7.83 18.77
N PHE A 100 -1.54 7.88 17.91
CA PHE A 100 -2.13 9.11 17.37
C PHE A 100 -3.67 9.02 17.32
N SER A 101 -4.34 10.18 17.31
CA SER A 101 -5.80 10.28 17.45
C SER A 101 -6.57 9.52 16.37
N GLU A 102 -6.12 9.59 15.12
CA GLU A 102 -6.80 8.98 13.97
C GLU A 102 -6.61 7.46 13.90
N ALA A 103 -5.75 6.89 14.75
CA ALA A 103 -5.66 5.45 14.92
C ALA A 103 -6.76 4.92 15.86
N GLN A 104 -7.41 5.79 16.65
CA GLN A 104 -8.53 5.42 17.52
C GLN A 104 -9.72 4.90 16.71
N PRO A 105 -10.57 4.03 17.27
CA PRO A 105 -11.74 3.51 16.56
C PRO A 105 -12.82 4.58 16.28
N ASP A 106 -12.62 5.36 15.23
CA ASP A 106 -13.62 6.13 14.46
C ASP A 106 -13.73 5.46 13.05
N PRO A 107 -14.67 5.76 12.14
CA PRO A 107 -14.65 5.16 10.82
C PRO A 107 -13.31 5.40 10.11
N PHE A 108 -12.55 4.33 9.92
CA PHE A 108 -11.23 4.38 9.28
C PHE A 108 -11.11 3.31 8.19
N THR A 109 -10.06 3.41 7.38
CA THR A 109 -9.62 2.35 6.48
C THR A 109 -8.17 2.01 6.79
N LEU A 110 -7.86 0.73 6.91
CA LEU A 110 -6.50 0.20 7.00
C LEU A 110 -6.25 -0.72 5.80
N MET A 111 -5.05 -0.61 5.23
CA MET A 111 -4.61 -1.43 4.11
C MET A 111 -3.11 -1.69 4.26
N ALA A 112 -2.68 -2.91 3.99
CA ALA A 112 -1.28 -3.29 3.98
C ALA A 112 -1.05 -4.40 2.96
N TRP A 113 0.11 -4.38 2.31
CA TRP A 113 0.62 -5.54 1.58
C TRP A 113 1.42 -6.42 2.54
N PHE A 114 1.16 -7.73 2.53
CA PHE A 114 1.90 -8.67 3.36
C PHE A 114 2.23 -9.96 2.60
N ARG A 115 3.20 -10.69 3.12
CA ARG A 115 3.61 -12.00 2.63
C ARG A 115 4.08 -12.84 3.79
N THR A 116 3.52 -14.03 3.97
CA THR A 116 3.94 -14.97 5.00
C THR A 116 3.73 -16.41 4.56
N SER A 117 4.57 -17.31 5.07
CA SER A 117 4.39 -18.76 4.97
C SER A 117 4.29 -19.40 6.37
N VAL A 118 4.11 -18.59 7.41
CA VAL A 118 4.11 -19.02 8.82
C VAL A 118 2.69 -19.30 9.28
N LYS A 119 2.51 -20.44 9.96
CA LYS A 119 1.24 -20.87 10.58
C LYS A 119 1.36 -21.30 12.05
N SER A 120 2.59 -21.38 12.58
CA SER A 120 2.84 -21.85 13.94
C SER A 120 2.35 -20.91 15.04
N SER A 121 2.02 -19.66 14.70
CA SER A 121 1.52 -18.65 15.62
C SER A 121 0.71 -17.59 14.87
N THR A 122 -0.15 -16.87 15.60
CA THR A 122 -0.83 -15.68 15.08
C THR A 122 0.19 -14.62 14.66
N GLN A 123 0.06 -14.10 13.44
CA GLN A 123 0.93 -13.07 12.89
C GLN A 123 0.16 -11.76 12.82
N TYR A 124 0.58 -10.74 13.57
CA TYR A 124 -0.02 -9.41 13.49
C TYR A 124 0.63 -8.62 12.35
N ILE A 125 -0.20 -8.14 11.43
CA ILE A 125 0.22 -7.22 10.37
C ILE A 125 0.10 -5.78 10.89
N VAL A 126 -1.01 -5.48 11.58
CA VAL A 126 -1.24 -4.23 12.29
C VAL A 126 -1.80 -4.54 13.66
N TYR A 127 -1.27 -3.88 14.69
CA TYR A 127 -1.78 -3.94 16.06
C TYR A 127 -1.83 -2.54 16.66
N ASN A 128 -3.04 -2.00 16.79
CA ASN A 128 -3.27 -0.71 17.43
C ASN A 128 -3.90 -0.95 18.79
N GLN A 129 -3.34 -0.35 19.83
CA GLN A 129 -3.87 -0.42 21.18
C GLN A 129 -3.94 0.96 21.80
N PHE A 130 -5.09 1.23 22.40
CA PHE A 130 -5.41 2.43 23.13
C PHE A 130 -5.79 2.04 24.55
N THR A 131 -5.23 2.76 25.51
CA THR A 131 -5.56 2.61 26.92
C THR A 131 -6.09 3.95 27.41
N ALA A 132 -7.37 4.00 27.78
CA ALA A 132 -7.96 5.14 28.46
C ALA A 132 -8.20 4.78 29.94
N GLY A 133 -7.47 5.44 30.85
CA GLY A 133 -7.57 5.17 32.28
C GLY A 133 -7.05 3.77 32.68
N LEU A 134 -7.53 3.26 33.82
CA LEU A 134 -6.94 2.07 34.46
C LEU A 134 -7.50 0.73 33.97
N GLU A 135 -8.61 0.69 33.22
CA GLU A 135 -9.33 -0.57 32.97
C GLU A 135 -9.95 -0.74 31.56
N GLN A 136 -9.97 0.30 30.72
CA GLN A 136 -10.63 0.22 29.40
C GLN A 136 -9.62 0.32 28.27
N ARG A 137 -9.60 -0.73 27.42
CA ARG A 137 -8.70 -0.85 26.26
C ARG A 137 -9.53 -0.89 24.98
N ALA A 138 -9.32 0.07 24.09
CA ALA A 138 -9.74 -0.04 22.71
C ALA A 138 -8.59 -0.60 21.87
N PHE A 139 -8.90 -1.40 20.86
CA PHE A 139 -7.88 -1.91 19.96
C PHE A 139 -8.45 -2.20 18.58
N SER A 140 -7.58 -2.19 17.57
CA SER A 140 -7.88 -2.72 16.24
C SER A 140 -6.69 -3.50 15.71
N THR A 141 -6.94 -4.65 15.10
CA THR A 141 -5.89 -5.52 14.57
C THR A 141 -6.25 -6.05 13.19
N ILE A 142 -5.22 -6.22 12.37
CA ILE A 142 -5.24 -7.08 11.18
C ILE A 142 -4.22 -8.17 11.45
N TYR A 143 -4.65 -9.43 11.41
CA TYR A 143 -3.77 -10.55 11.71
C TYR A 143 -4.10 -11.79 10.88
N ILE A 144 -3.10 -12.66 10.71
CA ILE A 144 -3.26 -14.00 10.16
C ILE A 144 -3.29 -14.99 11.33
N ASN A 145 -4.34 -15.81 11.41
CA ASN A 145 -4.46 -16.81 12.47
C ASN A 145 -3.60 -18.06 12.16
N THR A 146 -3.55 -19.00 13.10
CA THR A 146 -2.76 -20.24 12.95
C THR A 146 -3.25 -21.18 11.85
N SER A 147 -4.45 -20.93 11.30
CA SER A 147 -4.97 -21.66 10.14
C SER A 147 -4.59 -21.02 8.80
N GLY A 148 -4.01 -19.82 8.81
CA GLY A 148 -3.66 -19.04 7.61
C GLY A 148 -4.73 -18.06 7.16
N TYR A 149 -5.83 -17.90 7.90
CA TYR A 149 -6.91 -16.99 7.52
C TYR A 149 -6.65 -15.57 8.03
N GLY A 150 -6.96 -14.58 7.19
CA GLY A 150 -6.93 -13.17 7.56
C GLY A 150 -8.11 -12.79 8.45
N ASN A 151 -7.84 -12.00 9.48
CA ASN A 151 -8.83 -11.55 10.44
C ASN A 151 -8.65 -10.05 10.70
N PHE A 152 -9.77 -9.36 10.84
CA PHE A 152 -9.86 -8.02 11.36
C PHE A 152 -10.65 -8.07 12.67
N MET A 153 -10.07 -7.55 13.75
CA MET A 153 -10.72 -7.48 15.05
C MET A 153 -10.67 -6.06 15.57
N MET A 154 -11.76 -5.59 16.15
CA MET A 154 -11.81 -4.28 16.80
C MET A 154 -12.65 -4.30 18.06
N GLN A 155 -12.20 -3.56 19.07
CA GLN A 155 -12.91 -3.34 20.32
C GLN A 155 -12.92 -1.84 20.62
N GLN A 156 -14.08 -1.30 20.98
CA GLN A 156 -14.24 0.11 21.35
C GLN A 156 -14.40 0.23 22.88
N GLU A 157 -14.07 1.40 23.43
CA GLU A 157 -14.16 1.65 24.88
C GLU A 157 -15.59 1.43 25.42
N SER A 158 -16.60 1.84 24.66
CA SER A 158 -18.02 1.71 25.01
C SER A 158 -18.63 0.33 24.73
N ASN A 159 -17.91 -0.56 24.04
CA ASN A 159 -18.36 -1.90 23.69
C ASN A 159 -17.31 -2.96 24.07
N PRO A 160 -17.51 -3.69 25.18
CA PRO A 160 -16.53 -4.67 25.66
C PRO A 160 -16.41 -5.91 24.76
N TRP A 161 -17.30 -6.09 23.77
CA TRP A 161 -17.23 -7.20 22.83
C TRP A 161 -16.48 -6.79 21.57
N ALA A 162 -15.42 -7.53 21.25
CA ALA A 162 -14.70 -7.34 20.00
C ALA A 162 -15.51 -7.84 18.80
N SER A 163 -15.68 -6.99 17.79
CA SER A 163 -16.17 -7.40 16.48
C SER A 163 -15.04 -8.10 15.73
N ASN A 164 -15.33 -9.25 15.12
CA ASN A 164 -14.38 -10.04 14.36
C ASN A 164 -14.94 -10.31 12.97
N VAL A 165 -14.17 -9.95 11.93
CA VAL A 165 -14.45 -10.28 10.54
C VAL A 165 -13.28 -11.12 10.03
N ALA A 166 -13.58 -12.29 9.48
CA ALA A 166 -12.55 -13.24 9.05
C ALA A 166 -12.73 -13.61 7.57
N ALA A 167 -11.64 -13.56 6.82
CA ALA A 167 -11.53 -14.09 5.47
C ALA A 167 -11.31 -15.62 5.55
N ASN A 168 -12.37 -16.36 5.84
CA ASN A 168 -12.32 -17.80 6.14
C ASN A 168 -12.28 -18.73 4.90
N SER A 169 -12.01 -18.19 3.72
CA SER A 169 -12.11 -18.96 2.46
C SER A 169 -10.79 -19.11 1.71
N VAL A 170 -9.73 -18.39 2.09
CA VAL A 170 -8.44 -18.40 1.41
C VAL A 170 -7.32 -18.46 2.45
N ASP A 171 -6.41 -19.40 2.27
CA ASP A 171 -5.17 -19.48 3.04
C ASP A 171 -4.19 -18.39 2.56
N LEU A 172 -3.96 -17.39 3.39
CA LEU A 172 -3.08 -16.24 3.10
C LEU A 172 -1.65 -16.48 3.60
N SER A 173 -1.37 -17.63 4.21
CA SER A 173 -0.02 -18.07 4.60
C SER A 173 0.62 -18.96 3.53
N ASP A 174 0.38 -18.66 2.25
CA ASP A 174 0.83 -19.41 1.07
C ASP A 174 2.22 -18.98 0.56
N GLY A 175 2.82 -17.96 1.17
CA GLY A 175 4.11 -17.43 0.74
C GLY A 175 4.02 -16.49 -0.46
N GLU A 176 2.83 -16.03 -0.84
CA GLU A 176 2.58 -15.01 -1.88
C GLU A 176 2.22 -13.66 -1.26
N TRP A 177 2.18 -12.61 -2.10
CA TRP A 177 1.77 -11.27 -1.69
C TRP A 177 0.25 -11.13 -1.71
N HIS A 178 -0.31 -10.57 -0.63
CA HIS A 178 -1.73 -10.27 -0.44
C HIS A 178 -1.94 -8.84 0.07
#